data_AF-A0A6G9W4D0-F1
#
_entry.id   AF-A0A6G9W4D0-F1
#
_cell.length_a   1.000
_cell.length_b   1.000
_cell.length_c   1.000
_cell.angle_alpha   90.00
_cell.angle_beta   90.00
_cell.angle_gamma   90.00
#
_symmetry.space_group_name_H-M   'P 1'
#
loop_
_entity.id
_entity.type
_entity.pdbx_description
1 polymer ?
#
loop_
_entity_poly.entity_id
_entity_poly.type
_entity_poly.pdbx_seq_one_letter_code
_entity_poly.pdbx_strand_id
1 'polypeptide(L)'
;REEDLLLPPGASSSVQQRVVVVVAHELAHQWFGNLVTPTWWTDIWLNEGFASYLEYLGTHHMHEDWGMLQQMSLTMQSVMIEDGLTSTHPISQPVDHPDDIGQIFDSISYDKGMSVIRMMNHFLTEDTFRKGLTNYLNNFAYANAEQDDLWEFLTTAAVDDNKLPVNVTVKDIMDTWTLQGGYPVLNVTRDEAGTMATISQQRFLLAGNSSDEDEEGSWWVPISWTSANAPNFTQTQPTRWIKKGESSVQLGALPAKEHWVIINIQGTGYYRVNYDADNWDLISTQLTTNPLVIDAATRSQLIDDALSLARGGYLSYDMALGLVNYMNKETEYVPWETAQSGLLYLEQMLTRTGAYGDLRRYLLTILEPLYNEVGFEDSTNDAHLEQHMRSLAVSSACKLGHEDCVANARTDFDTWIANDTYEVSPNIKSAVYCTGVAAGGKEAWEAVWERYLDSEEASEKTHFLRALGCSEELWLLSRYLDMAFTEGSGIRKMDSSRVFSSVAGNDISRDLAWNFLKNELDRIMTYYGDPSSVGSLISSATAEFNTDIMKFELEKFYEENMDTLSAATRAIQEALERTDANIAWMENNYEEIRQWLEDN
;
A
#
# COMPACT_ATOMS: atom_id res chain seq x y z
N ARG A 1 3.11 -6.38 -20.05
CA ARG A 1 2.73 -7.79 -20.36
C ARG A 1 1.41 -7.79 -21.12
N GLU A 2 0.88 -8.94 -21.57
CA GLU A 2 -0.47 -8.96 -22.21
C GLU A 2 -1.55 -8.42 -21.27
N GLU A 3 -1.51 -8.79 -19.98
CA GLU A 3 -2.41 -8.30 -18.92
C GLU A 3 -2.33 -6.79 -18.65
N ASP A 4 -1.28 -6.11 -19.14
CA ASP A 4 -1.09 -4.67 -18.94
C ASP A 4 -1.47 -3.84 -20.18
N LEU A 5 -1.95 -4.49 -21.26
CA LEU A 5 -2.25 -3.81 -22.52
C LEU A 5 -3.55 -4.29 -23.17
N LEU A 6 -3.85 -5.60 -23.11
CA LEU A 6 -5.04 -6.17 -23.73
C LEU A 6 -6.22 -6.04 -22.77
N LEU A 7 -7.34 -5.50 -23.28
CA LEU A 7 -8.58 -5.40 -22.53
C LEU A 7 -9.64 -6.36 -23.11
N PRO A 8 -9.91 -7.50 -22.45
CA PRO A 8 -10.92 -8.43 -22.93
C PRO A 8 -12.34 -7.84 -22.79
N PRO A 9 -13.30 -8.24 -23.64
CA PRO A 9 -14.70 -7.86 -23.47
C PRO A 9 -15.22 -8.30 -22.10
N GLY A 10 -15.80 -7.38 -21.33
CA GLY A 10 -16.30 -7.69 -19.98
C GLY A 10 -15.22 -7.77 -18.91
N ALA A 11 -14.03 -7.19 -19.12
CA ALA A 11 -13.02 -7.03 -18.07
C ALA A 11 -13.56 -6.28 -16.85
N SER A 12 -13.09 -6.65 -15.65
CA SER A 12 -13.43 -5.95 -14.39
C SER A 12 -12.97 -4.50 -14.42
N SER A 13 -13.59 -3.66 -13.60
CA SER A 13 -13.17 -2.25 -13.42
C SER A 13 -11.69 -2.16 -13.01
N SER A 14 -11.22 -3.04 -12.13
CA SER A 14 -9.82 -3.12 -11.72
C SER A 14 -8.87 -3.41 -12.90
N VAL A 15 -9.22 -4.34 -13.80
CA VAL A 15 -8.42 -4.64 -14.99
C VAL A 15 -8.44 -3.47 -15.98
N GLN A 16 -9.60 -2.84 -16.17
CA GLN A 16 -9.71 -1.62 -16.99
C GLN A 16 -8.79 -0.51 -16.45
N GLN A 17 -8.84 -0.27 -15.13
CA GLN A 17 -7.99 0.73 -14.48
C GLN A 17 -6.52 0.43 -14.66
N ARG A 18 -6.10 -0.82 -14.40
CA ARG A 18 -4.69 -1.25 -14.55
C ARG A 18 -4.16 -0.96 -15.95
N VAL A 19 -4.91 -1.36 -17.00
CA VAL A 19 -4.46 -1.16 -18.39
C VAL A 19 -4.30 0.32 -18.72
N VAL A 20 -5.27 1.17 -18.34
CA VAL A 20 -5.17 2.61 -18.61
C VAL A 20 -4.02 3.25 -17.85
N VAL A 21 -3.83 2.89 -16.58
CA VAL A 21 -2.73 3.38 -15.74
C VAL A 21 -1.38 3.02 -16.36
N VAL A 22 -1.17 1.74 -16.72
CA VAL A 22 0.10 1.32 -17.33
C VAL A 22 0.34 2.02 -18.67
N VAL A 23 -0.68 2.16 -19.52
CA VAL A 23 -0.52 2.90 -20.78
C VAL A 23 -0.16 4.37 -20.52
N ALA A 24 -0.80 5.02 -19.53
CA ALA A 24 -0.48 6.39 -19.17
C ALA A 24 0.96 6.53 -18.64
N HIS A 25 1.43 5.58 -17.82
CA HIS A 25 2.80 5.49 -17.33
C HIS A 25 3.82 5.41 -18.47
N GLU A 26 3.65 4.45 -19.38
CA GLU A 26 4.57 4.24 -20.51
C GLU A 26 4.56 5.40 -21.52
N LEU A 27 3.42 6.10 -21.63
CA LEU A 27 3.35 7.34 -22.43
C LEU A 27 4.04 8.50 -21.73
N ALA A 28 4.02 8.59 -20.40
CA ALA A 28 4.77 9.59 -19.66
C ALA A 28 6.29 9.45 -19.88
N HIS A 29 6.78 8.21 -19.99
CA HIS A 29 8.18 7.94 -20.33
C HIS A 29 8.65 8.49 -21.67
N GLN A 30 7.74 8.79 -22.60
CA GLN A 30 8.14 9.45 -23.85
C GLN A 30 8.78 10.83 -23.61
N TRP A 31 8.49 11.46 -22.46
CA TRP A 31 9.15 12.69 -22.00
C TRP A 31 10.16 12.42 -20.88
N PHE A 32 9.73 11.77 -19.79
CA PHE A 32 10.56 11.47 -18.61
C PHE A 32 11.19 10.07 -18.72
N GLY A 33 12.36 10.00 -19.35
CA GLY A 33 13.07 8.76 -19.64
C GLY A 33 13.62 8.73 -21.05
N ASN A 34 12.76 8.92 -22.05
CA ASN A 34 13.17 8.84 -23.47
C ASN A 34 13.69 10.17 -24.01
N LEU A 35 12.96 11.27 -23.81
CA LEU A 35 13.37 12.59 -24.29
C LEU A 35 14.46 13.18 -23.41
N VAL A 36 14.31 13.08 -22.10
CA VAL A 36 15.33 13.43 -21.10
C VAL A 36 15.61 12.19 -20.28
N THR A 37 16.87 11.75 -20.27
CA THR A 37 17.28 10.49 -19.62
C THR A 37 18.22 10.79 -18.44
N PRO A 38 18.10 10.11 -17.28
CA PRO A 38 19.04 10.28 -16.19
C PRO A 38 20.48 10.03 -16.67
N THR A 39 21.44 10.78 -16.14
CA THR A 39 22.86 10.58 -16.45
C THR A 39 23.34 9.18 -16.02
N TRP A 40 22.80 8.68 -14.91
CA TRP A 40 23.08 7.36 -14.37
C TRP A 40 21.88 6.80 -13.60
N TRP A 41 21.93 5.50 -13.28
CA TRP A 41 20.90 4.79 -12.51
C TRP A 41 20.65 5.37 -11.11
N THR A 42 21.62 6.12 -10.56
CA THR A 42 21.47 6.83 -9.29
C THR A 42 20.20 7.67 -9.20
N ASP A 43 19.79 8.29 -10.30
CA ASP A 43 18.61 9.15 -10.38
C ASP A 43 17.49 8.51 -11.21
N ILE A 44 17.36 7.17 -11.20
CA ILE A 44 16.31 6.47 -11.96
C ILE A 44 14.89 6.93 -11.59
N TRP A 45 14.70 7.41 -10.36
CA TRP A 45 13.45 7.98 -9.88
C TRP A 45 12.98 9.20 -10.69
N LEU A 46 13.88 9.91 -11.38
CA LEU A 46 13.50 11.00 -12.32
C LEU A 46 12.69 10.47 -13.50
N ASN A 47 12.80 9.18 -13.82
CA ASN A 47 11.94 8.52 -14.79
C ASN A 47 10.73 7.94 -14.09
N GLU A 48 10.96 6.96 -13.21
CA GLU A 48 9.92 6.10 -12.66
C GLU A 48 8.97 6.89 -11.75
N GLY A 49 9.49 7.75 -10.87
CA GLY A 49 8.67 8.60 -10.01
C GLY A 49 7.82 9.60 -10.79
N PHE A 50 8.34 10.17 -11.89
CA PHE A 50 7.57 11.08 -12.75
C PHE A 50 6.52 10.34 -13.58
N ALA A 51 6.84 9.16 -14.11
CA ALA A 51 5.88 8.32 -14.81
C ALA A 51 4.75 7.87 -13.86
N SER A 52 5.10 7.42 -12.65
CA SER A 52 4.15 7.10 -11.58
C SER A 52 3.33 8.30 -11.12
N TYR A 53 3.84 9.53 -11.15
CA TYR A 53 3.02 10.72 -10.87
C TYR A 53 2.06 11.06 -12.03
N LEU A 54 2.57 10.99 -13.26
CA LEU A 54 1.82 11.37 -14.46
C LEU A 54 0.79 10.32 -14.86
N GLU A 55 0.93 9.05 -14.49
CA GLU A 55 -0.05 8.01 -14.80
C GLU A 55 -1.42 8.32 -14.18
N TYR A 56 -1.45 8.83 -12.95
CA TYR A 56 -2.69 9.23 -12.28
C TYR A 56 -3.31 10.48 -12.91
N LEU A 57 -2.49 11.47 -13.27
CA LEU A 57 -2.96 12.68 -13.95
C LEU A 57 -3.51 12.36 -15.35
N GLY A 58 -2.79 11.53 -16.11
CA GLY A 58 -3.19 11.07 -17.44
C GLY A 58 -4.47 10.23 -17.39
N THR A 59 -4.54 9.28 -16.46
CA THR A 59 -5.74 8.44 -16.26
C THR A 59 -6.93 9.29 -15.81
N HIS A 60 -6.76 10.21 -14.85
CA HIS A 60 -7.81 11.13 -14.43
C HIS A 60 -8.32 12.00 -15.58
N HIS A 61 -7.42 12.49 -16.44
CA HIS A 61 -7.81 13.29 -17.60
C HIS A 61 -8.66 12.49 -18.61
N MET A 62 -8.39 11.19 -18.75
CA MET A 62 -9.16 10.30 -19.62
C MET A 62 -10.47 9.84 -18.98
N HIS A 63 -10.47 9.67 -17.65
CA HIS A 63 -11.56 9.14 -16.85
C HIS A 63 -11.72 9.95 -15.55
N GLU A 64 -12.39 11.09 -15.63
CA GLU A 64 -12.54 12.03 -14.51
C GLU A 64 -13.34 11.42 -13.34
N ASP A 65 -14.21 10.45 -13.62
CA ASP A 65 -15.10 9.77 -12.68
C ASP A 65 -14.45 8.63 -11.91
N TRP A 66 -13.22 8.23 -12.25
CA TRP A 66 -12.50 7.13 -11.58
C TRP A 66 -11.85 7.54 -10.24
N GLY A 67 -11.86 8.83 -9.89
CA GLY A 67 -11.29 9.31 -8.62
C GLY A 67 -9.78 9.11 -8.47
N MET A 68 -9.04 8.94 -9.57
CA MET A 68 -7.62 8.58 -9.58
C MET A 68 -6.74 9.49 -8.72
N LEU A 69 -7.01 10.80 -8.66
CA LEU A 69 -6.19 11.72 -7.87
C LEU A 69 -6.20 11.41 -6.37
N GLN A 70 -7.32 10.91 -5.84
CA GLN A 70 -7.43 10.51 -4.44
C GLN A 70 -6.76 9.15 -4.19
N GLN A 71 -6.75 8.28 -5.21
CA GLN A 71 -6.09 6.98 -5.13
C GLN A 71 -4.56 7.08 -5.03
N MET A 72 -3.94 8.23 -5.37
CA MET A 72 -2.51 8.48 -5.09
C MET A 72 -2.17 8.31 -3.61
N SER A 73 -3.11 8.62 -2.70
CA SER A 73 -2.92 8.41 -1.26
C SER A 73 -2.68 6.94 -0.93
N LEU A 74 -3.38 6.01 -1.58
CA LEU A 74 -3.23 4.57 -1.34
C LEU A 74 -1.81 4.09 -1.67
N THR A 75 -1.27 4.54 -2.80
CA THR A 75 0.10 4.22 -3.23
C THR A 75 1.14 4.81 -2.29
N MET A 76 0.95 6.06 -1.87
CA MET A 76 1.80 6.71 -0.86
C MET A 76 1.80 5.94 0.47
N GLN A 77 0.63 5.51 0.94
CA GLN A 77 0.48 4.78 2.20
C GLN A 77 1.14 3.40 2.13
N SER A 78 1.02 2.72 0.98
CA SER A 78 1.68 1.43 0.74
C SER A 78 3.20 1.54 0.86
N VAL A 79 3.83 2.47 0.16
CA VAL A 79 5.31 2.64 0.23
C VAL A 79 5.80 3.12 1.59
N MET A 80 4.98 3.87 2.34
CA MET A 80 5.31 4.25 3.71
C MET A 80 5.51 3.05 4.65
N ILE A 81 4.93 1.88 4.36
CA ILE A 81 5.21 0.67 5.16
C ILE A 81 6.66 0.21 4.97
N GLU A 82 7.13 0.15 3.72
CA GLU A 82 8.51 -0.26 3.40
C GLU A 82 9.53 0.81 3.82
N ASP A 83 9.20 2.08 3.58
CA ASP A 83 10.06 3.21 3.94
C ASP A 83 10.09 3.50 5.45
N GLY A 84 9.17 2.91 6.21
CA GLY A 84 9.15 2.89 7.67
C GLY A 84 10.06 1.82 8.30
N LEU A 85 10.76 1.00 7.50
CA LEU A 85 11.74 0.03 7.97
C LEU A 85 13.14 0.64 8.05
N THR A 86 14.02 0.05 8.86
CA THR A 86 15.43 0.46 8.94
C THR A 86 16.23 0.03 7.72
N SER A 87 15.79 -1.04 7.02
CA SER A 87 16.37 -1.52 5.76
C SER A 87 16.06 -0.66 4.53
N THR A 88 15.25 0.40 4.64
CA THR A 88 14.95 1.32 3.52
C THR A 88 16.21 2.04 3.01
N HIS A 89 16.10 2.69 1.85
CA HIS A 89 17.17 3.46 1.24
C HIS A 89 16.72 4.84 0.72
N PRO A 90 17.66 5.76 0.44
CA PRO A 90 17.36 7.02 -0.24
C PRO A 90 16.79 6.81 -1.65
N ILE A 91 15.95 7.75 -2.11
CA ILE A 91 15.42 7.73 -3.48
C ILE A 91 16.55 7.87 -4.50
N SER A 92 17.50 8.78 -4.25
CA SER A 92 18.71 8.93 -5.06
C SER A 92 19.86 8.22 -4.33
N GLN A 93 20.26 7.06 -4.85
CA GLN A 93 21.27 6.20 -4.24
C GLN A 93 22.38 5.84 -5.25
N PRO A 94 23.67 5.92 -4.87
CA PRO A 94 24.76 5.47 -5.74
C PRO A 94 24.61 4.01 -6.17
N VAL A 95 24.77 3.75 -7.47
CA VAL A 95 24.82 2.40 -8.05
C VAL A 95 26.21 2.16 -8.63
N ASP A 96 26.96 1.26 -7.99
CA ASP A 96 28.35 0.96 -8.33
C ASP A 96 28.49 -0.26 -9.27
N HIS A 97 27.67 -1.30 -9.11
CA HIS A 97 27.73 -2.53 -9.90
C HIS A 97 26.45 -2.78 -10.71
N PRO A 98 26.53 -3.32 -11.95
CA PRO A 98 25.34 -3.61 -12.76
C PRO A 98 24.33 -4.57 -12.11
N ASP A 99 24.79 -5.48 -11.26
CA ASP A 99 23.92 -6.42 -10.54
C ASP A 99 23.03 -5.73 -9.49
N ASP A 100 23.39 -4.52 -9.06
CA ASP A 100 22.63 -3.72 -8.10
C ASP A 100 21.53 -2.90 -8.79
N ILE A 101 21.59 -2.74 -10.12
CA ILE A 101 20.61 -1.95 -10.88
C ILE A 101 19.20 -2.49 -10.66
N GLY A 102 19.01 -3.81 -10.71
CA GLY A 102 17.69 -4.41 -10.52
C GLY A 102 17.09 -4.16 -9.13
N GLN A 103 17.91 -3.82 -8.13
CA GLN A 103 17.45 -3.63 -6.76
C GLN A 103 16.77 -2.27 -6.57
N ILE A 104 17.20 -1.24 -7.30
CA ILE A 104 16.64 0.12 -7.19
C ILE A 104 15.34 0.31 -8.01
N PHE A 105 14.93 -0.67 -8.80
CA PHE A 105 13.59 -0.72 -9.42
C PHE A 105 12.58 -1.27 -8.42
N ASP A 106 12.35 -0.53 -7.34
CA ASP A 106 11.45 -0.89 -6.25
C ASP A 106 10.49 0.26 -5.90
N SER A 107 9.61 0.03 -4.93
CA SER A 107 8.58 0.98 -4.49
C SER A 107 9.16 2.35 -4.09
N ILE A 108 10.42 2.43 -3.64
CA ILE A 108 11.05 3.68 -3.25
C ILE A 108 11.28 4.58 -4.48
N SER A 109 11.80 4.02 -5.57
CA SER A 109 12.01 4.80 -6.81
C SER A 109 10.70 5.22 -7.48
N TYR A 110 9.66 4.37 -7.42
CA TYR A 110 8.37 4.59 -8.05
C TYR A 110 7.42 5.41 -7.16
N ASP A 111 6.99 4.83 -6.05
CA ASP A 111 5.88 5.30 -5.23
C ASP A 111 6.30 6.43 -4.28
N LYS A 112 7.47 6.31 -3.64
CA LYS A 112 8.02 7.43 -2.84
C LYS A 112 8.45 8.57 -3.78
N GLY A 113 9.06 8.26 -4.92
CA GLY A 113 9.34 9.21 -6.00
C GLY A 113 8.09 10.00 -6.42
N MET A 114 7.00 9.30 -6.76
CA MET A 114 5.70 9.91 -7.07
C MET A 114 5.19 10.80 -5.93
N SER A 115 5.27 10.31 -4.69
CA SER A 115 4.74 11.02 -3.52
C SER A 115 5.49 12.32 -3.24
N VAL A 116 6.82 12.33 -3.35
CA VAL A 116 7.61 13.56 -3.18
C VAL A 116 7.44 14.52 -4.35
N ILE A 117 7.21 14.02 -5.58
CA ILE A 117 6.84 14.83 -6.74
C ILE A 117 5.47 15.50 -6.55
N ARG A 118 4.48 14.75 -6.06
CA ARG A 118 3.16 15.30 -5.70
C ARG A 118 3.31 16.39 -4.64
N MET A 119 4.08 16.16 -3.58
CA MET A 119 4.36 17.17 -2.55
C MET A 119 4.97 18.44 -3.14
N MET A 120 5.93 18.32 -4.06
CA MET A 120 6.50 19.46 -4.80
C MET A 120 5.47 20.25 -5.57
N ASN A 121 4.61 19.56 -6.32
CA ASN A 121 3.54 20.21 -7.06
C ASN A 121 2.63 21.04 -6.14
N HIS A 122 2.29 20.52 -4.96
CA HIS A 122 1.43 21.23 -4.02
C HIS A 122 2.09 22.46 -3.39
N PHE A 123 3.36 22.39 -2.98
CA PHE A 123 4.03 23.57 -2.40
C PHE A 123 4.46 24.61 -3.45
N LEU A 124 4.73 24.20 -4.69
CA LEU A 124 5.03 25.11 -5.80
C LEU A 124 3.78 25.64 -6.50
N THR A 125 2.65 24.95 -6.37
CA THR A 125 1.42 25.08 -7.20
C THR A 125 1.60 24.57 -8.63
N GLU A 126 0.52 24.08 -9.22
CA GLU A 126 0.54 23.40 -10.53
C GLU A 126 1.13 24.25 -11.66
N ASP A 127 0.74 25.52 -11.75
CA ASP A 127 1.22 26.41 -12.81
C ASP A 127 2.74 26.59 -12.77
N THR A 128 3.29 26.84 -11.58
CA THR A 128 4.73 27.00 -11.35
C THR A 128 5.48 25.71 -11.60
N PHE A 129 4.96 24.59 -11.08
CA PHE A 129 5.56 23.28 -11.24
C PHE A 129 5.64 22.90 -12.72
N ARG A 130 4.53 23.01 -13.45
CA ARG A 130 4.45 22.76 -14.90
C ARG A 130 5.37 23.69 -15.69
N LYS A 131 5.47 24.98 -15.32
CA LYS A 131 6.41 25.93 -15.94
C LYS A 131 7.86 25.47 -15.78
N GLY A 132 8.26 25.08 -14.58
CA GLY A 132 9.61 24.57 -14.32
C GLY A 132 9.91 23.29 -15.10
N LEU A 133 9.00 22.30 -15.07
CA LEU A 133 9.14 21.06 -15.84
C LEU A 133 9.22 21.31 -17.35
N THR A 134 8.40 22.22 -17.88
CA THR A 134 8.42 22.57 -19.31
C THR A 134 9.78 23.14 -19.71
N ASN A 135 10.35 24.01 -18.88
CA ASN A 135 11.67 24.58 -19.15
C ASN A 135 12.78 23.52 -19.06
N TYR A 136 12.72 22.65 -18.05
CA TYR A 136 13.63 21.52 -17.88
C TYR A 136 13.62 20.59 -19.10
N LEU A 137 12.44 20.10 -19.50
CA LEU A 137 12.29 19.20 -20.65
C LEU A 137 12.75 19.84 -21.97
N ASN A 138 12.47 21.12 -22.19
CA ASN A 138 12.92 21.83 -23.39
C ASN A 138 14.44 22.02 -23.40
N ASN A 139 15.07 22.23 -22.24
CA ASN A 139 16.51 22.44 -22.14
C ASN A 139 17.29 21.14 -22.37
N PHE A 140 16.83 20.04 -21.77
CA PHE A 140 17.50 18.74 -21.84
C PHE A 140 16.96 17.80 -22.91
N ALA A 141 16.13 18.29 -23.83
CA ALA A 141 15.60 17.49 -24.93
C ALA A 141 16.74 16.78 -25.70
N TYR A 142 16.66 15.45 -25.76
CA TYR A 142 17.64 14.55 -26.36
C TYR A 142 19.01 14.54 -25.65
N ALA A 143 19.03 14.84 -24.36
CA ALA A 143 20.23 14.87 -23.52
C ALA A 143 19.99 14.18 -22.17
N ASN A 144 21.02 14.22 -21.32
CA ASN A 144 20.99 13.66 -19.98
C ASN A 144 20.86 14.74 -18.91
N ALA A 145 20.28 14.38 -17.76
CA ALA A 145 20.15 15.27 -16.60
C ALA A 145 20.32 14.50 -15.28
N GLU A 146 20.71 15.22 -14.24
CA GLU A 146 20.77 14.78 -12.84
C GLU A 146 19.68 15.49 -12.03
N GLN A 147 19.39 15.03 -10.79
CA GLN A 147 18.35 15.67 -9.98
C GLN A 147 18.60 17.16 -9.73
N ASP A 148 19.88 17.57 -9.62
CA ASP A 148 20.26 18.96 -9.40
C ASP A 148 19.89 19.88 -10.57
N ASP A 149 19.88 19.34 -11.80
CA ASP A 149 19.42 20.06 -12.98
C ASP A 149 17.93 20.37 -12.87
N LEU A 150 17.11 19.38 -12.47
CA LEU A 150 15.68 19.57 -12.25
C LEU A 150 15.42 20.64 -11.18
N TRP A 151 16.18 20.61 -10.08
CA TRP A 151 16.07 21.58 -8.99
C TRP A 151 16.33 23.01 -9.44
N GLU A 152 17.28 23.24 -10.33
CA GLU A 152 17.58 24.58 -10.87
C GLU A 152 16.37 25.17 -11.62
N PHE A 153 15.74 24.37 -12.50
CA PHE A 153 14.59 24.82 -13.28
C PHE A 153 13.34 25.06 -12.42
N LEU A 154 13.07 24.16 -11.46
CA LEU A 154 11.95 24.33 -10.53
C LEU A 154 12.19 25.55 -9.59
N THR A 155 13.42 25.75 -9.12
CA THR A 155 13.79 26.92 -8.30
C THR A 155 13.56 28.22 -9.07
N THR A 156 14.00 28.28 -10.32
CA THR A 156 13.84 29.47 -11.17
C THR A 156 12.36 29.81 -11.36
N ALA A 157 11.53 28.82 -11.70
CA ALA A 157 10.09 29.01 -11.85
C ALA A 157 9.43 29.46 -10.53
N ALA A 158 9.83 28.85 -9.40
CA ALA A 158 9.30 29.17 -8.07
C ALA A 158 9.63 30.59 -7.62
N VAL A 159 10.84 31.07 -7.91
CA VAL A 159 11.24 32.45 -7.58
C VAL A 159 10.50 33.45 -8.46
N ASP A 160 10.40 33.18 -9.77
CA ASP A 160 9.67 34.04 -10.71
C ASP A 160 8.20 34.24 -10.31
N ASP A 161 7.55 33.15 -9.88
CA ASP A 161 6.13 33.14 -9.57
C ASP A 161 5.86 33.42 -8.06
N ASN A 162 6.89 33.82 -7.31
CA ASN A 162 6.86 34.16 -5.88
C ASN A 162 6.31 33.04 -4.97
N LYS A 163 6.65 31.79 -5.29
CA LYS A 163 6.27 30.60 -4.52
C LYS A 163 7.34 30.20 -3.51
N LEU A 164 8.60 30.50 -3.79
CA LEU A 164 9.71 30.36 -2.84
C LEU A 164 10.45 31.70 -2.66
N PRO A 165 10.98 31.98 -1.46
CA PRO A 165 11.89 33.10 -1.25
C PRO A 165 13.13 32.99 -2.14
N VAL A 166 13.67 34.12 -2.60
CA VAL A 166 14.87 34.20 -3.47
C VAL A 166 16.08 33.47 -2.88
N ASN A 167 16.16 33.32 -1.56
CA ASN A 167 17.27 32.68 -0.84
C ASN A 167 16.99 31.23 -0.44
N VAL A 168 15.92 30.61 -0.94
CA VAL A 168 15.56 29.21 -0.72
C VAL A 168 15.42 28.56 -2.08
N THR A 169 16.14 27.47 -2.28
CA THR A 169 16.06 26.68 -3.51
C THR A 169 15.20 25.43 -3.30
N VAL A 170 14.68 24.86 -4.39
CA VAL A 170 14.04 23.55 -4.36
C VAL A 170 15.04 22.49 -3.87
N LYS A 171 16.31 22.62 -4.23
CA LYS A 171 17.39 21.75 -3.76
C LYS A 171 17.50 21.74 -2.22
N ASP A 172 17.48 22.91 -1.57
CA ASP A 172 17.58 23.00 -0.11
C ASP A 172 16.49 22.20 0.61
N ILE A 173 15.31 22.11 0.00
CA ILE A 173 14.16 21.36 0.51
C ILE A 173 14.29 19.88 0.12
N MET A 174 14.44 19.61 -1.17
CA MET A 174 14.29 18.26 -1.74
C MET A 174 15.50 17.35 -1.50
N ASP A 175 16.69 17.89 -1.26
CA ASP A 175 17.83 17.08 -0.80
C ASP A 175 17.49 16.38 0.54
N THR A 176 16.67 16.99 1.38
CA THR A 176 16.21 16.36 2.63
C THR A 176 15.23 15.21 2.39
N TRP A 177 14.68 15.05 1.19
CA TRP A 177 13.72 14.01 0.84
C TRP A 177 14.29 12.93 -0.08
N THR A 178 15.29 13.26 -0.91
CA THR A 178 15.86 12.33 -1.89
C THR A 178 17.15 11.66 -1.44
N LEU A 179 17.95 12.29 -0.57
CA LEU A 179 19.29 11.81 -0.17
C LEU A 179 19.32 11.03 1.15
N GLN A 180 18.16 10.80 1.77
CA GLN A 180 18.02 9.97 2.97
C GLN A 180 16.82 9.02 2.86
N GLY A 181 16.94 7.84 3.47
CA GLY A 181 15.84 6.88 3.60
C GLY A 181 14.84 7.31 4.67
N GLY A 182 13.61 6.80 4.57
CA GLY A 182 12.55 7.09 5.53
C GLY A 182 11.84 8.42 5.34
N TYR A 183 10.96 8.71 6.30
CA TYR A 183 10.14 9.92 6.36
C TYR A 183 9.81 10.28 7.83
N PRO A 184 9.39 11.53 8.12
CA PRO A 184 9.07 11.93 9.47
C PRO A 184 7.63 11.60 9.88
N VAL A 185 7.44 11.37 11.19
CA VAL A 185 6.16 11.61 11.87
C VAL A 185 6.20 12.98 12.53
N LEU A 186 5.14 13.76 12.31
CA LEU A 186 4.95 15.04 12.97
C LEU A 186 4.08 14.86 14.21
N ASN A 187 4.63 15.16 15.40
CA ASN A 187 3.87 15.17 16.65
C ASN A 187 3.32 16.57 16.92
N VAL A 188 1.99 16.67 17.02
CA VAL A 188 1.26 17.92 17.23
C VAL A 188 0.76 17.97 18.66
N THR A 189 1.29 18.91 19.45
CA THR A 189 0.87 19.12 20.84
C THR A 189 0.35 20.53 21.03
N ARG A 190 -0.92 20.65 21.39
CA ARG A 190 -1.58 21.94 21.64
C ARG A 190 -1.33 22.45 23.05
N ASP A 191 -1.25 23.77 23.21
CA ASP A 191 -1.17 24.42 24.51
C ASP A 191 -2.49 24.31 25.29
N GLU A 192 -2.49 24.67 26.58
CA GLU A 192 -3.69 24.59 27.43
C GLU A 192 -4.86 25.42 26.87
N ALA A 193 -4.58 26.54 26.20
CA ALA A 193 -5.60 27.38 25.57
C ALA A 193 -6.10 26.81 24.23
N GLY A 194 -5.37 25.87 23.63
CA GLY A 194 -5.61 25.30 22.30
C GLY A 194 -5.22 26.22 21.13
N THR A 195 -4.81 27.47 21.40
CA THR A 195 -4.59 28.51 20.38
C THR A 195 -3.21 28.44 19.71
N MET A 196 -2.30 27.67 20.30
CA MET A 196 -0.96 27.39 19.78
C MET A 196 -0.72 25.88 19.79
N ALA A 197 0.08 25.39 18.85
CA ALA A 197 0.61 24.03 18.85
C ALA A 197 2.11 24.05 18.59
N THR A 198 2.81 23.16 19.30
CA THR A 198 4.17 22.77 18.93
C THR A 198 4.08 21.58 17.99
N ILE A 199 4.71 21.67 16.83
CA ILE A 199 4.81 20.57 15.87
C ILE A 199 6.28 20.16 15.82
N SER A 200 6.60 18.97 16.34
CA SER A 200 7.94 18.40 16.26
C SER A 200 8.01 17.30 15.22
N GLN A 201 9.19 17.08 14.65
CA GLN A 201 9.46 15.97 13.73
C GLN A 201 10.40 14.95 14.37
N GLN A 202 10.23 13.69 14.01
CA GLN A 202 11.18 12.60 14.22
C GLN A 202 11.00 11.58 13.10
N ARG A 203 12.02 10.78 12.78
CA ARG A 203 11.89 9.67 11.83
C ARG A 203 10.81 8.70 12.33
N PHE A 204 9.91 8.30 11.44
CA PHE A 204 8.94 7.26 11.74
C PHE A 204 9.59 5.89 11.48
N LEU A 205 9.41 4.96 12.43
CA LEU A 205 9.81 3.56 12.29
C LEU A 205 8.63 2.66 12.69
N LEU A 206 8.39 1.59 11.92
CA LEU A 206 7.36 0.61 12.27
C LEU A 206 7.75 -0.25 13.47
N ALA A 207 9.05 -0.46 13.68
CA ALA A 207 9.59 -1.16 14.84
C ALA A 207 10.99 -0.63 15.16
N GLY A 208 11.35 -0.68 16.45
CA GLY A 208 12.61 -0.16 16.96
C GLY A 208 12.52 1.30 17.42
N ASN A 209 13.58 1.74 18.09
CA ASN A 209 13.73 3.15 18.46
C ASN A 209 14.61 3.84 17.43
N SER A 210 14.33 5.12 17.17
CA SER A 210 15.28 6.00 16.47
C SER A 210 16.62 5.97 17.19
N SER A 211 17.67 5.58 16.48
CA SER A 211 19.05 5.64 16.94
C SER A 211 19.55 7.08 16.99
N ASP A 212 20.64 7.34 17.71
CA ASP A 212 21.28 8.67 17.71
C ASP A 212 21.77 9.09 16.29
N GLU A 213 21.97 8.14 15.36
CA GLU A 213 22.28 8.42 13.95
C GLU A 213 21.05 8.93 13.16
N ASP A 214 19.82 8.63 13.62
CA ASP A 214 18.57 9.17 13.05
C ASP A 214 18.36 10.66 13.40
N GLU A 215 19.09 11.20 14.39
CA GLU A 215 19.04 12.63 14.72
C GLU A 215 19.73 13.53 13.66
N GLU A 216 20.55 12.97 12.76
CA GLU A 216 21.15 13.72 11.65
C GLU A 216 20.16 14.02 10.50
N GLY A 217 19.04 13.29 10.43
CA GLY A 217 18.06 13.33 9.34
C GLY A 217 16.88 14.29 9.54
N SER A 218 17.10 15.59 9.68
CA SER A 218 16.00 16.58 9.73
C SER A 218 15.44 16.86 8.33
N TRP A 219 14.16 16.59 8.11
CA TRP A 219 13.45 16.95 6.88
C TRP A 219 13.04 18.43 6.88
N TRP A 220 13.04 19.05 5.69
CA TRP A 220 12.42 20.35 5.49
C TRP A 220 10.94 20.15 5.11
N VAL A 221 10.06 20.26 6.09
CA VAL A 221 8.67 19.78 5.99
C VAL A 221 7.67 20.90 5.66
N PRO A 222 6.94 20.85 4.53
CA PRO A 222 5.80 21.74 4.26
C PRO A 222 4.58 21.36 5.09
N ILE A 223 3.95 22.32 5.77
CA ILE A 223 2.79 22.07 6.65
C ILE A 223 1.56 22.85 6.17
N SER A 224 0.56 22.12 5.69
CA SER A 224 -0.82 22.58 5.47
C SER A 224 -1.71 22.15 6.65
N TRP A 225 -2.73 22.93 7.00
CA TRP A 225 -3.63 22.60 8.11
C TRP A 225 -5.00 23.27 7.98
N THR A 226 -5.99 22.69 8.61
CA THR A 226 -7.37 23.19 8.72
C THR A 226 -7.94 22.85 10.11
N SER A 227 -9.13 23.36 10.43
CA SER A 227 -9.77 23.11 11.72
C SER A 227 -11.29 23.08 11.63
N ALA A 228 -11.95 22.58 12.69
CA ALA A 228 -13.40 22.42 12.75
C ALA A 228 -14.19 23.73 12.53
N ASN A 229 -13.63 24.88 12.91
CA ASN A 229 -14.31 26.18 12.79
C ASN A 229 -14.30 26.75 11.38
N ALA A 230 -13.31 26.37 10.57
CA ALA A 230 -13.14 26.84 9.21
C ALA A 230 -12.60 25.69 8.34
N PRO A 231 -13.36 24.59 8.17
CA PRO A 231 -12.90 23.44 7.44
C PRO A 231 -12.69 23.82 5.97
N ASN A 232 -11.45 23.78 5.50
CA ASN A 232 -11.10 23.97 4.11
C ASN A 232 -10.07 22.94 3.66
N PHE A 233 -10.57 21.82 3.15
CA PHE A 233 -9.76 20.72 2.64
C PHE A 233 -9.26 20.92 1.20
N THR A 234 -9.51 22.07 0.58
CA THR A 234 -8.99 22.38 -0.77
C THR A 234 -7.71 23.19 -0.74
N GLN A 235 -7.38 23.82 0.39
CA GLN A 235 -6.17 24.63 0.54
C GLN A 235 -4.99 23.77 0.99
N THR A 236 -4.35 23.11 0.03
CA THR A 236 -3.21 22.21 0.27
C THR A 236 -1.87 22.92 0.37
N GLN A 237 -1.78 24.21 0.06
CA GLN A 237 -0.52 24.95 0.11
C GLN A 237 0.00 25.08 1.55
N PRO A 238 1.33 24.94 1.78
CA PRO A 238 1.88 25.04 3.11
C PRO A 238 1.79 26.47 3.65
N THR A 239 1.33 26.58 4.89
CA THR A 239 1.29 27.86 5.64
C THR A 239 2.45 27.97 6.63
N ARG A 240 3.07 26.84 6.97
CA ARG A 240 4.24 26.72 7.85
C ARG A 240 5.22 25.70 7.30
N TRP A 241 6.45 25.78 7.79
CA TRP A 241 7.54 24.89 7.44
C TRP A 241 8.36 24.58 8.68
N ILE A 242 8.76 23.33 8.86
CA ILE A 242 9.91 23.00 9.72
C ILE A 242 11.13 23.03 8.80
N LYS A 243 12.10 23.91 9.08
CA LYS A 243 13.28 24.04 8.21
C LYS A 243 14.32 22.97 8.52
N LYS A 244 15.24 22.75 7.56
CA LYS A 244 16.41 21.90 7.77
C LYS A 244 17.17 22.32 9.04
N GLY A 245 17.38 21.36 9.94
CA GLY A 245 18.07 21.56 11.21
C GLY A 245 17.18 22.08 12.35
N GLU A 246 15.89 22.33 12.10
CA GLU A 246 14.90 22.57 13.14
C GLU A 246 14.20 21.26 13.52
N SER A 247 14.09 20.97 14.82
CA SER A 247 13.35 19.80 15.32
C SER A 247 11.86 20.08 15.52
N SER A 248 11.45 21.36 15.57
CA SER A 248 10.06 21.75 15.76
C SER A 248 9.76 23.17 15.28
N VAL A 249 8.47 23.45 15.07
CA VAL A 249 7.94 24.78 14.75
C VAL A 249 6.70 25.07 15.59
N GLN A 250 6.42 26.36 15.84
CA GLN A 250 5.19 26.82 16.47
C GLN A 250 4.13 27.15 15.41
N LEU A 251 2.95 26.57 15.56
CA LEU A 251 1.75 26.92 14.81
C LEU A 251 0.81 27.70 15.72
N GLY A 252 0.33 28.86 15.27
CA GLY A 252 -0.54 29.74 16.06
C GLY A 252 -1.80 30.11 15.31
N ALA A 253 -2.67 30.87 15.99
CA ALA A 253 -4.01 31.21 15.52
C ALA A 253 -4.89 29.96 15.28
N LEU A 254 -4.69 28.93 16.10
CA LEU A 254 -5.54 27.74 16.14
C LEU A 254 -6.86 28.06 16.86
N PRO A 255 -7.94 27.30 16.59
CA PRO A 255 -9.18 27.44 17.35
C PRO A 255 -8.98 27.06 18.83
N ALA A 256 -10.01 27.25 19.65
CA ALA A 256 -10.00 26.77 21.03
C ALA A 256 -9.87 25.24 21.10
N LYS A 257 -9.44 24.71 22.26
CA LYS A 257 -9.05 23.31 22.42
C LYS A 257 -10.18 22.30 22.14
N GLU A 258 -11.43 22.73 22.20
CA GLU A 258 -12.63 21.92 21.93
C GLU A 258 -12.90 21.68 20.43
N HIS A 259 -12.06 22.20 19.54
CA HIS A 259 -12.19 22.04 18.10
C HIS A 259 -10.96 21.32 17.57
N TRP A 260 -11.18 20.28 16.77
CA TRP A 260 -10.07 19.55 16.14
C TRP A 260 -9.28 20.46 15.19
N VAL A 261 -7.98 20.15 15.09
CA VAL A 261 -7.04 20.65 14.07
C VAL A 261 -6.53 19.45 13.30
N ILE A 262 -6.52 19.55 11.98
CA ILE A 262 -5.97 18.52 11.09
C ILE A 262 -4.85 19.13 10.26
N ILE A 263 -3.72 18.44 10.21
CA ILE A 263 -2.52 18.80 9.45
C ILE A 263 -2.38 17.84 8.25
N ASN A 264 -1.67 18.30 7.22
CA ASN A 264 -1.42 17.58 5.98
C ASN A 264 -2.71 17.39 5.17
N ILE A 265 -3.32 18.50 4.75
CA ILE A 265 -4.58 18.45 3.99
C ILE A 265 -4.40 17.56 2.74
N GLN A 266 -5.31 16.59 2.58
CA GLN A 266 -5.31 15.56 1.53
C GLN A 266 -4.08 14.65 1.51
N GLY A 267 -3.29 14.58 2.59
CA GLY A 267 -2.06 13.78 2.64
C GLY A 267 -1.08 14.17 1.52
N THR A 268 -0.91 15.47 1.27
CA THR A 268 -0.08 15.96 0.15
C THR A 268 1.42 15.96 0.48
N GLY A 269 1.76 16.05 1.76
CA GLY A 269 3.12 15.87 2.25
C GLY A 269 3.41 14.41 2.57
N TYR A 270 4.64 13.97 2.27
CA TYR A 270 5.10 12.61 2.50
C TYR A 270 5.54 12.41 3.96
N TYR A 271 4.60 12.54 4.89
CA TYR A 271 4.83 12.38 6.32
C TYR A 271 3.54 12.00 7.05
N ARG A 272 3.69 11.35 8.21
CA ARG A 272 2.58 10.98 9.10
C ARG A 272 2.32 12.06 10.13
N VAL A 273 1.10 12.13 10.66
CA VAL A 273 0.75 13.09 11.72
C VAL A 273 0.19 12.37 12.94
N ASN A 274 0.83 12.59 14.09
CA ASN A 274 0.32 12.19 15.39
C ASN A 274 -0.17 13.42 16.16
N TYR A 275 -1.32 13.31 16.80
CA TYR A 275 -1.91 14.37 17.61
C TYR A 275 -1.91 14.01 19.10
N ASP A 276 -2.04 15.03 19.95
CA ASP A 276 -2.42 14.79 21.34
C ASP A 276 -3.80 14.09 21.45
N ALA A 277 -4.01 13.36 22.54
CA ALA A 277 -5.19 12.51 22.74
C ALA A 277 -6.51 13.30 22.62
N ASP A 278 -6.56 14.52 23.17
CA ASP A 278 -7.74 15.39 23.09
C ASP A 278 -8.12 15.67 21.62
N ASN A 279 -7.13 15.94 20.75
CA ASN A 279 -7.40 16.21 19.35
C ASN A 279 -7.77 14.93 18.56
N TRP A 280 -7.17 13.77 18.88
CA TRP A 280 -7.62 12.49 18.33
C TRP A 280 -9.08 12.18 18.69
N ASP A 281 -9.47 12.39 19.94
CA ASP A 281 -10.87 12.21 20.39
C ASP A 281 -11.84 13.13 19.65
N LEU A 282 -11.45 14.39 19.41
CA LEU A 282 -12.26 15.35 18.64
C LEU A 282 -12.40 14.94 17.17
N ILE A 283 -11.35 14.41 16.56
CA ILE A 283 -11.39 13.86 15.20
C ILE A 283 -12.30 12.63 15.15
N SER A 284 -12.13 11.68 16.07
CA SER A 284 -12.99 10.48 16.16
C SER A 284 -14.46 10.86 16.36
N THR A 285 -14.73 11.85 17.21
CA THR A 285 -16.09 12.40 17.40
C THR A 285 -16.66 13.01 16.13
N GLN A 286 -15.85 13.78 15.37
CA GLN A 286 -16.24 14.35 14.08
C GLN A 286 -16.60 13.24 13.07
N LEU A 287 -15.74 12.23 12.93
CA LEU A 287 -15.93 11.12 12.00
C LEU A 287 -17.17 10.30 12.35
N THR A 288 -17.38 10.02 13.64
CA THR A 288 -18.58 9.32 14.11
C THR A 288 -19.85 10.15 13.93
N THR A 289 -19.78 11.48 14.08
CA THR A 289 -20.97 12.35 13.97
C THR A 289 -21.34 12.62 12.52
N ASN A 290 -20.36 13.00 11.71
CA ASN A 290 -20.50 13.29 10.29
C ASN A 290 -19.12 13.21 9.60
N PRO A 291 -18.77 12.08 8.96
CA PRO A 291 -17.46 11.91 8.35
C PRO A 291 -17.23 12.86 7.18
N LEU A 292 -18.28 13.20 6.43
CA LEU A 292 -18.20 14.01 5.19
C LEU A 292 -17.80 15.47 5.41
N VAL A 293 -17.59 15.92 6.65
CA VAL A 293 -16.96 17.22 6.93
C VAL A 293 -15.48 17.21 6.53
N ILE A 294 -14.82 16.07 6.69
CA ILE A 294 -13.41 15.84 6.33
C ILE A 294 -13.42 15.16 4.95
N ASP A 295 -12.58 15.60 4.00
CA ASP A 295 -12.54 15.00 2.66
C ASP A 295 -11.98 13.57 2.68
N ALA A 296 -12.32 12.76 1.69
CA ALA A 296 -11.93 11.35 1.60
C ALA A 296 -10.42 11.11 1.70
N ALA A 297 -9.57 11.93 1.05
CA ALA A 297 -8.13 11.74 1.10
C ALA A 297 -7.57 12.01 2.50
N THR A 298 -8.10 13.02 3.19
CA THR A 298 -7.73 13.29 4.59
C THR A 298 -8.28 12.23 5.54
N ARG A 299 -9.49 11.70 5.34
CA ARG A 299 -10.02 10.59 6.14
C ARG A 299 -9.19 9.32 5.98
N SER A 300 -8.78 9.02 4.76
CA SER A 300 -7.83 7.96 4.44
C SER A 300 -6.50 8.17 5.19
N GLN A 301 -5.91 9.36 5.13
CA GLN A 301 -4.70 9.66 5.91
C GLN A 301 -4.89 9.44 7.41
N LEU A 302 -6.02 9.88 7.99
CA LEU A 302 -6.27 9.71 9.43
C LEU A 302 -6.37 8.24 9.83
N ILE A 303 -7.00 7.40 9.01
CA ILE A 303 -7.08 5.95 9.24
C ILE A 303 -5.68 5.32 9.15
N ASP A 304 -4.96 5.62 8.08
CA ASP A 304 -3.63 5.05 7.85
C ASP A 304 -2.63 5.48 8.92
N ASP A 305 -2.64 6.77 9.29
CA ASP A 305 -1.83 7.32 10.38
C ASP A 305 -2.20 6.64 11.70
N ALA A 306 -3.48 6.56 12.06
CA ALA A 306 -3.88 5.95 13.33
C ALA A 306 -3.41 4.47 13.45
N LEU A 307 -3.63 3.66 12.39
CA LEU A 307 -3.25 2.25 12.39
C LEU A 307 -1.73 2.05 12.33
N SER A 308 -1.01 2.87 11.55
CA SER A 308 0.45 2.79 11.44
C SER A 308 1.15 3.33 12.69
N LEU A 309 0.64 4.40 13.30
CA LEU A 309 1.13 4.92 14.57
C LEU A 309 0.91 3.93 15.71
N ALA A 310 -0.24 3.24 15.74
CA ALA A 310 -0.47 2.17 16.70
C ALA A 310 0.48 0.99 16.50
N ARG A 311 0.70 0.60 15.23
CA ARG A 311 1.68 -0.43 14.88
C ARG A 311 3.11 -0.08 15.33
N GLY A 312 3.52 1.18 15.14
CA GLY A 312 4.82 1.70 15.58
C GLY A 312 4.92 2.10 17.05
N GLY A 313 3.86 1.93 17.85
CA GLY A 313 3.85 2.27 19.28
C GLY A 313 3.79 3.77 19.60
N TYR A 314 3.44 4.62 18.63
CA TYR A 314 3.24 6.07 18.82
C TYR A 314 1.82 6.45 19.27
N LEU A 315 0.87 5.52 19.11
CA LEU A 315 -0.54 5.66 19.47
C LEU A 315 -1.02 4.34 20.12
N SER A 316 -2.02 4.40 21.00
CA SER A 316 -2.62 3.17 21.54
C SER A 316 -3.59 2.53 20.54
N TYR A 317 -3.76 1.21 20.61
CA TYR A 317 -4.76 0.52 19.79
C TYR A 317 -6.19 0.88 20.21
N ASP A 318 -6.41 1.21 21.49
CA ASP A 318 -7.69 1.77 21.94
C ASP A 318 -8.10 3.02 21.15
N MET A 319 -7.18 3.96 20.95
CA MET A 319 -7.45 5.20 20.19
C MET A 319 -7.56 4.92 18.69
N ALA A 320 -6.68 4.07 18.14
CA ALA A 320 -6.68 3.76 16.71
C ALA A 320 -7.95 3.01 16.27
N LEU A 321 -8.34 1.95 16.99
CA LEU A 321 -9.58 1.21 16.73
C LEU A 321 -10.81 2.05 17.09
N GLY A 322 -10.72 2.88 18.14
CA GLY A 322 -11.72 3.88 18.49
C GLY A 322 -12.00 4.88 17.37
N LEU A 323 -10.96 5.30 16.63
CA LEU A 323 -11.12 6.10 15.41
C LEU A 323 -11.79 5.27 14.31
N VAL A 324 -11.28 4.08 14.00
CA VAL A 324 -11.77 3.21 12.91
C VAL A 324 -13.24 2.78 13.10
N ASN A 325 -13.80 2.82 14.30
CA ASN A 325 -15.21 2.51 14.55
C ASN A 325 -16.22 3.29 13.68
N TYR A 326 -15.86 4.47 13.17
CA TYR A 326 -16.74 5.23 12.28
C TYR A 326 -16.94 4.58 10.90
N MET A 327 -16.12 3.59 10.51
CA MET A 327 -16.16 2.99 9.18
C MET A 327 -17.55 2.43 8.83
N ASN A 328 -18.37 2.07 9.81
CA ASN A 328 -19.78 1.71 9.64
C ASN A 328 -20.68 2.82 9.02
N LYS A 329 -20.16 4.04 8.83
CA LYS A 329 -20.81 5.21 8.19
C LYS A 329 -20.04 5.72 6.98
N GLU A 330 -18.91 5.11 6.63
CA GLU A 330 -18.09 5.51 5.50
C GLU A 330 -18.68 4.97 4.20
N THR A 331 -18.70 5.80 3.16
CA THR A 331 -19.29 5.47 1.85
C THR A 331 -18.35 5.72 0.67
N GLU A 332 -17.16 6.29 0.90
CA GLU A 332 -16.17 6.58 -0.15
C GLU A 332 -15.07 5.51 -0.20
N TYR A 333 -14.65 5.15 -1.42
CA TYR A 333 -13.76 4.00 -1.69
C TYR A 333 -12.39 4.13 -1.02
N VAL A 334 -11.75 5.30 -1.15
CA VAL A 334 -10.36 5.48 -0.71
C VAL A 334 -10.19 5.26 0.81
N PRO A 335 -11.03 5.84 1.70
CA PRO A 335 -11.01 5.51 3.13
C PRO A 335 -11.22 4.01 3.42
N TRP A 336 -12.13 3.34 2.71
CA TRP A 336 -12.39 1.91 2.89
C TRP A 336 -11.22 1.02 2.50
N GLU A 337 -10.61 1.28 1.35
CA GLU A 337 -9.41 0.56 0.89
C GLU A 337 -8.24 0.75 1.87
N THR A 338 -8.12 1.97 2.43
CA THR A 338 -7.12 2.29 3.47
C THR A 338 -7.37 1.48 4.74
N ALA A 339 -8.60 1.48 5.23
CA ALA A 339 -8.99 0.72 6.43
C ALA A 339 -8.77 -0.78 6.22
N GLN A 340 -9.16 -1.33 5.07
CA GLN A 340 -8.97 -2.74 4.74
C GLN A 340 -7.48 -3.11 4.78
N SER A 341 -6.61 -2.29 4.16
CA SER A 341 -5.17 -2.54 4.13
C SER A 341 -4.54 -2.54 5.53
N GLY A 342 -4.91 -1.58 6.38
CA GLY A 342 -4.41 -1.53 7.76
C GLY A 342 -4.97 -2.63 8.67
N LEU A 343 -6.26 -2.98 8.50
CA LEU A 343 -6.92 -4.06 9.26
C LEU A 343 -6.46 -5.46 8.85
N LEU A 344 -5.99 -5.64 7.60
CA LEU A 344 -5.40 -6.90 7.14
C LEU A 344 -4.17 -7.30 7.97
N TYR A 345 -3.37 -6.34 8.42
CA TYR A 345 -2.23 -6.64 9.31
C TYR A 345 -2.70 -7.20 10.66
N LEU A 346 -3.74 -6.61 11.26
CA LEU A 346 -4.36 -7.12 12.50
C LEU A 346 -4.89 -8.55 12.30
N GLU A 347 -5.56 -8.79 11.16
CA GLU A 347 -6.00 -10.13 10.77
C GLU A 347 -4.81 -11.10 10.73
N GLN A 348 -3.82 -10.84 9.89
CA GLN A 348 -2.61 -11.68 9.71
C GLN A 348 -1.90 -12.02 11.02
N MET A 349 -1.78 -11.06 11.94
CA MET A 349 -1.13 -11.29 13.24
C MET A 349 -2.00 -12.12 14.19
N LEU A 350 -3.33 -11.96 14.14
CA LEU A 350 -4.25 -12.52 15.11
C LEU A 350 -4.95 -13.80 14.65
N THR A 351 -4.95 -14.17 13.36
CA THR A 351 -5.73 -15.29 12.81
C THR A 351 -5.54 -16.62 13.55
N ARG A 352 -4.34 -16.88 14.08
CA ARG A 352 -4.03 -18.11 14.84
C ARG A 352 -3.99 -17.93 16.36
N THR A 353 -4.66 -16.89 16.86
CA THR A 353 -4.72 -16.57 18.29
C THR A 353 -6.13 -16.75 18.85
N GLY A 354 -6.28 -16.70 20.18
CA GLY A 354 -7.59 -16.77 20.83
C GLY A 354 -8.50 -15.57 20.53
N ALA A 355 -7.92 -14.43 20.16
CA ALA A 355 -8.64 -13.18 19.91
C ALA A 355 -9.33 -13.12 18.52
N TYR A 356 -8.98 -14.04 17.60
CA TYR A 356 -9.44 -13.94 16.21
C TYR A 356 -10.96 -13.98 16.06
N GLY A 357 -11.64 -14.78 16.88
CA GLY A 357 -13.11 -14.88 16.83
C GLY A 357 -13.80 -13.54 17.11
N ASP A 358 -13.24 -12.75 18.03
CA ASP A 358 -13.78 -11.43 18.38
C ASP A 358 -13.35 -10.37 17.35
N LEU A 359 -12.10 -10.42 16.86
CA LEU A 359 -11.66 -9.58 15.73
C LEU A 359 -12.57 -9.77 14.52
N ARG A 360 -12.82 -11.02 14.11
CA ARG A 360 -13.70 -11.33 12.98
C ARG A 360 -15.10 -10.76 13.16
N ARG A 361 -15.66 -10.82 14.38
CA ARG A 361 -17.00 -10.26 14.68
C ARG A 361 -16.98 -8.73 14.58
N TYR A 362 -15.95 -8.09 15.10
CA TYR A 362 -15.75 -6.65 14.99
C TYR A 362 -15.66 -6.21 13.53
N LEU A 363 -14.80 -6.86 12.73
CA LEU A 363 -14.62 -6.55 11.31
C LEU A 363 -15.93 -6.71 10.52
N LEU A 364 -16.70 -7.77 10.78
CA LEU A 364 -18.03 -7.94 10.18
C LEU A 364 -18.99 -6.81 10.59
N THR A 365 -18.94 -6.37 11.85
CA THR A 365 -19.85 -5.32 12.36
C THR A 365 -19.62 -3.98 11.68
N ILE A 366 -18.36 -3.59 11.44
CA ILE A 366 -18.06 -2.35 10.73
C ILE A 366 -18.33 -2.46 9.22
N LEU A 367 -18.16 -3.65 8.63
CA LEU A 367 -18.34 -3.92 7.19
C LEU A 367 -19.80 -4.08 6.77
N GLU A 368 -20.65 -4.63 7.64
CA GLU A 368 -22.03 -5.01 7.32
C GLU A 368 -22.87 -3.87 6.71
N PRO A 369 -22.81 -2.61 7.19
CA PRO A 369 -23.53 -1.51 6.55
C PRO A 369 -23.09 -1.28 5.11
N LEU A 370 -21.79 -1.33 4.82
CA LEU A 370 -21.28 -1.18 3.46
C LEU A 370 -21.75 -2.33 2.57
N TYR A 371 -21.63 -3.57 3.04
CA TYR A 371 -22.09 -4.75 2.29
C TYR A 371 -23.58 -4.66 1.95
N ASN A 372 -24.40 -4.23 2.91
CA ASN A 372 -25.84 -4.05 2.70
C ASN A 372 -26.18 -2.90 1.73
N GLU A 373 -25.32 -1.87 1.64
CA GLU A 373 -25.49 -0.76 0.71
C GLU A 373 -25.13 -1.14 -0.72
N VAL A 374 -23.96 -1.76 -0.94
CA VAL A 374 -23.45 -2.09 -2.28
C VAL A 374 -24.02 -3.38 -2.85
N GLY A 375 -24.43 -4.31 -1.98
CA GLY A 375 -24.98 -5.61 -2.33
C GLY A 375 -23.98 -6.60 -2.94
N PHE A 376 -24.41 -7.85 -3.08
CA PHE A 376 -23.63 -8.91 -3.74
C PHE A 376 -23.70 -8.83 -5.27
N GLU A 377 -24.88 -8.52 -5.80
CA GLU A 377 -25.15 -8.46 -7.24
C GLU A 377 -24.35 -7.33 -7.89
N ASP A 378 -23.46 -7.70 -8.80
CA ASP A 378 -22.58 -6.77 -9.50
C ASP A 378 -23.10 -6.43 -10.91
N SER A 379 -22.84 -5.19 -11.34
CA SER A 379 -23.16 -4.72 -12.67
C SER A 379 -21.98 -3.91 -13.22
N THR A 380 -21.49 -4.32 -14.39
CA THR A 380 -20.42 -3.60 -15.10
C THR A 380 -20.84 -2.23 -15.65
N ASN A 381 -22.12 -1.86 -15.52
CA ASN A 381 -22.65 -0.54 -15.86
C ASN A 381 -22.66 0.43 -14.67
N ASP A 382 -22.34 -0.04 -13.47
CA ASP A 382 -22.30 0.80 -12.28
C ASP A 382 -21.10 1.75 -12.34
N ALA A 383 -21.09 2.80 -11.52
CA ALA A 383 -19.96 3.73 -11.50
C ALA A 383 -18.66 3.00 -11.15
N HIS A 384 -17.53 3.45 -11.72
CA HIS A 384 -16.23 2.76 -11.56
C HIS A 384 -15.87 2.52 -10.09
N LEU A 385 -15.95 3.57 -9.26
CA LEU A 385 -15.67 3.46 -7.82
C LEU A 385 -16.70 2.62 -7.06
N GLU A 386 -17.95 2.54 -7.55
CA GLU A 386 -18.98 1.67 -6.96
C GLU A 386 -18.63 0.20 -7.21
N GLN A 387 -18.16 -0.15 -8.42
CA GLN A 387 -17.68 -1.50 -8.73
C GLN A 387 -16.47 -1.88 -7.87
N HIS A 388 -15.52 -0.95 -7.67
CA HIS A 388 -14.38 -1.16 -6.75
C HIS A 388 -14.85 -1.38 -5.31
N MET A 389 -15.75 -0.52 -4.83
CA MET A 389 -16.31 -0.63 -3.49
C MET A 389 -17.04 -1.96 -3.28
N ARG A 390 -17.84 -2.41 -4.25
CA ARG A 390 -18.53 -3.70 -4.20
C ARG A 390 -17.55 -4.86 -4.17
N SER A 391 -16.52 -4.84 -5.03
CA SER A 391 -15.46 -5.85 -5.03
C SER A 391 -14.78 -5.95 -3.65
N LEU A 392 -14.45 -4.81 -3.04
CA LEU A 392 -13.88 -4.74 -1.68
C LEU A 392 -14.84 -5.34 -0.64
N ALA A 393 -16.12 -4.92 -0.66
CA ALA A 393 -17.10 -5.34 0.33
C ALA A 393 -17.41 -6.84 0.22
N VAL A 394 -17.66 -7.35 -0.99
CA VAL A 394 -17.98 -8.76 -1.25
C VAL A 394 -16.79 -9.65 -0.91
N SER A 395 -15.58 -9.31 -1.36
CA SER A 395 -14.39 -10.10 -1.03
C SER A 395 -14.12 -10.16 0.48
N SER A 396 -14.22 -9.03 1.17
CA SER A 396 -14.04 -8.96 2.63
C SER A 396 -15.13 -9.72 3.38
N ALA A 397 -16.40 -9.53 3.00
CA ALA A 397 -17.54 -10.17 3.67
C ALA A 397 -17.48 -11.70 3.50
N CYS A 398 -17.18 -12.19 2.29
CA CYS A 398 -17.06 -13.62 2.04
C CYS A 398 -15.84 -14.22 2.77
N LYS A 399 -14.67 -13.55 2.77
CA LYS A 399 -13.49 -13.99 3.53
C LYS A 399 -13.77 -14.07 5.04
N LEU A 400 -14.46 -13.08 5.58
CA LEU A 400 -14.90 -13.05 6.97
C LEU A 400 -16.12 -13.97 7.22
N GLY A 401 -16.58 -14.74 6.24
CA GLY A 401 -17.65 -15.72 6.38
C GLY A 401 -19.02 -15.12 6.72
N HIS A 402 -19.35 -13.95 6.16
CA HIS A 402 -20.68 -13.37 6.19
C HIS A 402 -21.68 -14.32 5.51
N GLU A 403 -22.75 -14.70 6.23
CA GLU A 403 -23.64 -15.80 5.80
C GLU A 403 -24.26 -15.58 4.42
N ASP A 404 -24.78 -14.38 4.16
CA ASP A 404 -25.39 -14.03 2.86
C ASP A 404 -24.36 -14.05 1.72
N CYS A 405 -23.17 -13.48 1.92
CA CYS A 405 -22.10 -13.44 0.91
C CYS A 405 -21.67 -14.86 0.55
N VAL A 406 -21.41 -15.70 1.56
CA VAL A 406 -20.98 -17.09 1.34
C VAL A 406 -22.08 -17.89 0.64
N ALA A 407 -23.35 -17.70 0.99
CA ALA A 407 -24.46 -18.39 0.34
C ALA A 407 -24.62 -17.99 -1.13
N ASN A 408 -24.54 -16.70 -1.44
CA ASN A 408 -24.64 -16.19 -2.81
C ASN A 408 -23.42 -16.60 -3.64
N ALA A 409 -22.20 -16.45 -3.10
CA ALA A 409 -20.97 -16.89 -3.75
C ALA A 409 -20.97 -18.39 -4.08
N ARG A 410 -21.46 -19.24 -3.18
CA ARG A 410 -21.61 -20.68 -3.46
C ARG A 410 -22.65 -20.94 -4.55
N THR A 411 -23.78 -20.24 -4.51
CA THR A 411 -24.84 -20.39 -5.51
C THR A 411 -24.34 -20.02 -6.91
N ASP A 412 -23.64 -18.90 -7.04
CA ASP A 412 -23.04 -18.45 -8.29
C ASP A 412 -21.96 -19.41 -8.78
N PHE A 413 -21.09 -19.89 -7.87
CA PHE A 413 -20.06 -20.86 -8.20
C PHE A 413 -20.63 -22.19 -8.70
N ASP A 414 -21.62 -22.74 -8.00
CA ASP A 414 -22.28 -23.98 -8.38
C ASP A 414 -23.01 -23.84 -9.74
N THR A 415 -23.63 -22.68 -9.96
CA THR A 415 -24.29 -22.35 -11.25
C THR A 415 -23.27 -22.24 -12.37
N TRP A 416 -22.14 -21.59 -12.13
CA TRP A 416 -21.04 -21.44 -13.09
C TRP A 416 -20.40 -22.77 -13.49
N ILE A 417 -20.20 -23.69 -12.54
CA ILE A 417 -19.74 -25.05 -12.83
C ILE A 417 -20.79 -25.83 -13.63
N ALA A 418 -22.07 -25.73 -13.27
CA ALA A 418 -23.13 -26.52 -13.88
C ALA A 418 -23.58 -26.00 -15.27
N ASN A 419 -23.29 -24.75 -15.60
CA ASN A 419 -23.74 -24.10 -16.82
C ASN A 419 -22.61 -23.34 -17.51
N ASP A 420 -22.09 -23.89 -18.60
CA ASP A 420 -21.02 -23.28 -19.40
C ASP A 420 -21.38 -21.92 -20.03
N THR A 421 -22.66 -21.54 -20.06
CA THR A 421 -23.08 -20.23 -20.57
C THR A 421 -23.28 -19.20 -19.46
N TYR A 422 -23.19 -19.60 -18.19
CA TYR A 422 -23.29 -18.68 -17.06
C TYR A 422 -21.91 -18.09 -16.80
N GLU A 423 -21.83 -16.76 -16.72
CA GLU A 423 -20.61 -16.02 -16.43
C GLU A 423 -20.75 -15.34 -15.08
N VAL A 424 -19.79 -15.58 -14.20
CA VAL A 424 -19.69 -14.84 -12.93
C VAL A 424 -19.27 -13.41 -13.25
N SER A 425 -19.89 -12.42 -12.59
CA SER A 425 -19.55 -11.02 -12.85
C SER A 425 -18.08 -10.73 -12.54
N PRO A 426 -17.33 -10.05 -13.44
CA PRO A 426 -15.88 -9.95 -13.38
C PRO A 426 -15.34 -9.30 -12.10
N ASN A 427 -16.07 -8.39 -11.48
CA ASN A 427 -15.63 -7.70 -10.25
C ASN A 427 -15.69 -8.60 -9.00
N ILE A 428 -16.53 -9.65 -9.01
CA ILE A 428 -16.71 -10.55 -7.85
C ILE A 428 -16.14 -11.95 -8.08
N LYS A 429 -15.57 -12.25 -9.25
CA LYS A 429 -14.97 -13.55 -9.61
C LYS A 429 -14.03 -14.09 -8.53
N SER A 430 -13.14 -13.25 -8.01
CA SER A 430 -12.20 -13.65 -6.96
C SER A 430 -12.92 -14.16 -5.71
N ALA A 431 -13.98 -13.49 -5.26
CA ALA A 431 -14.75 -13.91 -4.08
C ALA A 431 -15.54 -15.19 -4.35
N VAL A 432 -16.22 -15.27 -5.49
CA VAL A 432 -17.03 -16.42 -5.90
C VAL A 432 -16.17 -17.68 -6.05
N TYR A 433 -15.08 -17.61 -6.82
CA TYR A 433 -14.21 -18.76 -7.06
C TYR A 433 -13.49 -19.22 -5.79
N CYS A 434 -12.94 -18.29 -5.01
CA CYS A 434 -12.25 -18.62 -3.76
C CYS A 434 -13.21 -19.27 -2.75
N THR A 435 -14.41 -18.71 -2.56
CA THR A 435 -15.42 -19.24 -1.64
C THR A 435 -15.93 -20.61 -2.10
N GLY A 436 -16.16 -20.79 -3.40
CA GLY A 436 -16.57 -22.06 -3.99
C GLY A 436 -15.55 -23.17 -3.81
N VAL A 437 -14.26 -22.88 -4.08
CA VAL A 437 -13.17 -23.84 -3.88
C VAL A 437 -12.96 -24.18 -2.40
N ALA A 438 -13.00 -23.18 -1.51
CA ALA A 438 -12.89 -23.40 -0.07
C ALA A 438 -13.99 -24.35 0.44
N ALA A 439 -15.23 -24.17 -0.02
CA ALA A 439 -16.39 -24.93 0.41
C ALA A 439 -16.59 -26.29 -0.29
N GLY A 440 -16.09 -26.42 -1.53
CA GLY A 440 -16.51 -27.48 -2.45
C GLY A 440 -15.55 -28.68 -2.54
N GLY A 441 -14.47 -28.69 -1.76
CA GLY A 441 -13.54 -29.81 -1.67
C GLY A 441 -12.88 -30.17 -2.99
N LYS A 442 -12.62 -31.47 -3.19
CA LYS A 442 -11.89 -31.98 -4.36
C LYS A 442 -12.61 -31.73 -5.68
N GLU A 443 -13.92 -31.95 -5.71
CA GLU A 443 -14.73 -31.85 -6.93
C GLU A 443 -14.73 -30.42 -7.48
N ALA A 444 -14.94 -29.42 -6.60
CA ALA A 444 -14.86 -28.01 -6.98
C ALA A 444 -13.45 -27.62 -7.46
N TRP A 445 -12.42 -28.10 -6.77
CA TRP A 445 -11.03 -27.83 -7.15
C TRP A 445 -10.71 -28.39 -8.53
N GLU A 446 -11.10 -29.64 -8.82
CA GLU A 446 -10.86 -30.27 -10.13
C GLU A 446 -11.64 -29.57 -11.25
N ALA A 447 -12.88 -29.13 -11.00
CA ALA A 447 -13.64 -28.36 -11.98
C ALA A 447 -12.96 -27.02 -12.33
N VAL A 448 -12.47 -26.27 -11.33
CA VAL A 448 -11.74 -25.02 -11.56
C VAL A 448 -10.41 -25.28 -12.27
N TRP A 449 -9.72 -26.38 -11.95
CA TRP A 449 -8.50 -26.78 -12.63
C TRP A 449 -8.73 -27.12 -14.11
N GLU A 450 -9.82 -27.82 -14.44
CA GLU A 450 -10.20 -28.09 -15.83
C GLU A 450 -10.48 -26.77 -16.59
N ARG A 451 -11.22 -25.84 -15.99
CA ARG A 451 -11.46 -24.50 -16.57
C ARG A 451 -10.17 -23.70 -16.79
N TYR A 452 -9.19 -23.84 -15.89
CA TYR A 452 -7.86 -23.25 -16.07
C TYR A 452 -7.11 -23.80 -17.29
N LEU A 453 -7.18 -25.11 -17.50
CA LEU A 453 -6.55 -25.77 -18.65
C LEU A 453 -7.21 -25.38 -19.97
N ASP A 454 -8.54 -25.25 -19.97
CA ASP A 454 -9.33 -24.93 -21.17
C ASP A 454 -9.34 -23.43 -21.54
N SER A 455 -9.09 -22.55 -20.58
CA SER A 455 -9.06 -21.11 -20.84
C SER A 455 -7.84 -20.71 -21.68
N GLU A 456 -7.97 -19.68 -22.52
CA GLU A 456 -6.86 -19.02 -23.22
C GLU A 456 -6.64 -17.58 -22.70
N GLU A 457 -7.53 -17.08 -21.85
CA GLU A 457 -7.49 -15.71 -21.33
C GLU A 457 -6.59 -15.61 -20.09
N ALA A 458 -5.57 -14.75 -20.16
CA ALA A 458 -4.58 -14.61 -19.09
C ALA A 458 -5.18 -14.09 -17.76
N SER A 459 -6.13 -13.16 -17.82
CA SER A 459 -6.87 -12.65 -16.65
C SER A 459 -7.66 -13.74 -15.96
N GLU A 460 -8.41 -14.55 -16.70
CA GLU A 460 -9.15 -15.69 -16.16
C GLU A 460 -8.23 -16.71 -15.49
N LYS A 461 -7.12 -17.08 -16.16
CA LYS A 461 -6.13 -18.01 -15.58
C LYS A 461 -5.60 -17.52 -14.25
N THR A 462 -5.40 -16.21 -14.12
CA THR A 462 -4.95 -15.59 -12.86
C THR A 462 -5.98 -15.77 -11.74
N HIS A 463 -7.27 -15.59 -12.02
CA HIS A 463 -8.33 -15.83 -11.04
C HIS A 463 -8.40 -17.29 -10.61
N PHE A 464 -8.33 -18.24 -11.55
CA PHE A 464 -8.32 -19.66 -11.21
C PHE A 464 -7.13 -20.07 -10.36
N LEU A 465 -5.92 -19.62 -10.72
CA LEU A 465 -4.71 -19.97 -9.98
C LEU A 465 -4.75 -19.48 -8.52
N ARG A 466 -5.35 -18.31 -8.27
CA ARG A 466 -5.56 -17.79 -6.91
C ARG A 466 -6.64 -18.60 -6.18
N ALA A 467 -7.80 -18.82 -6.82
CA ALA A 467 -8.93 -19.54 -6.24
C ALA A 467 -8.58 -20.97 -5.81
N LEU A 468 -7.78 -21.69 -6.60
CA LEU A 468 -7.30 -23.04 -6.28
C LEU A 468 -6.46 -23.09 -4.98
N GLY A 469 -5.83 -21.97 -4.61
CA GLY A 469 -5.12 -21.81 -3.34
C GLY A 469 -6.04 -21.64 -2.12
N CYS A 470 -7.32 -21.31 -2.32
CA CYS A 470 -8.30 -21.14 -1.24
C CYS A 470 -8.85 -22.47 -0.70
N SER A 471 -8.41 -23.63 -1.20
CA SER A 471 -8.91 -24.92 -0.73
C SER A 471 -8.68 -25.11 0.77
N GLU A 472 -9.60 -25.80 1.44
CA GLU A 472 -9.42 -26.21 2.84
C GLU A 472 -8.78 -27.61 2.97
N GLU A 473 -8.48 -28.28 1.85
CA GLU A 473 -7.92 -29.63 1.81
C GLU A 473 -6.38 -29.60 1.68
N LEU A 474 -5.66 -29.82 2.78
CA LEU A 474 -4.19 -29.73 2.81
C LEU A 474 -3.47 -30.61 1.77
N TRP A 475 -4.02 -31.78 1.44
CA TRP A 475 -3.43 -32.67 0.44
C TRP A 475 -3.57 -32.11 -0.99
N LEU A 476 -4.64 -31.34 -1.28
CA LEU A 476 -4.80 -30.64 -2.56
C LEU A 476 -3.79 -29.50 -2.69
N LEU A 477 -3.62 -28.72 -1.63
CA LEU A 477 -2.64 -27.63 -1.60
C LEU A 477 -1.19 -28.14 -1.69
N SER A 478 -0.89 -29.29 -1.08
CA SER A 478 0.40 -29.95 -1.23
C SER A 478 0.64 -30.42 -2.67
N ARG A 479 -0.37 -31.04 -3.30
CA ARG A 479 -0.34 -31.38 -4.72
C ARG A 479 -0.14 -30.14 -5.59
N TYR A 480 -0.78 -29.03 -5.23
CA TYR A 480 -0.73 -27.80 -6.00
C TYR A 480 0.64 -27.12 -5.97
N LEU A 481 1.30 -27.08 -4.80
CA LEU A 481 2.69 -26.65 -4.67
C LEU A 481 3.63 -27.51 -5.52
N ASP A 482 3.45 -28.84 -5.50
CA ASP A 482 4.26 -29.74 -6.33
C ASP A 482 4.06 -29.48 -7.84
N MET A 483 2.83 -29.22 -8.27
CA MET A 483 2.53 -28.86 -9.66
C MET A 483 3.20 -27.53 -10.06
N ALA A 484 3.24 -26.53 -9.17
CA ALA A 484 3.79 -25.21 -9.46
C ALA A 484 5.26 -25.24 -9.88
N PHE A 485 6.04 -26.19 -9.37
CA PHE A 485 7.47 -26.33 -9.63
C PHE A 485 7.80 -27.63 -10.40
N THR A 486 6.89 -28.04 -11.28
CA THR A 486 7.06 -29.21 -12.17
C THR A 486 6.86 -28.80 -13.62
N GLU A 487 7.87 -29.07 -14.47
CA GLU A 487 7.72 -28.85 -15.91
C GLU A 487 6.62 -29.74 -16.50
N GLY A 488 5.75 -29.15 -17.33
CA GLY A 488 4.65 -29.88 -17.97
C GLY A 488 3.46 -30.16 -17.07
N SER A 489 3.38 -29.59 -15.86
CA SER A 489 2.21 -29.70 -14.97
C SER A 489 0.96 -28.97 -15.48
N GLY A 490 1.12 -28.09 -16.47
CA GLY A 490 0.09 -27.17 -16.96
C GLY A 490 0.25 -25.75 -16.41
N ILE A 491 1.02 -25.55 -15.34
CA ILE A 491 1.33 -24.23 -14.76
C ILE A 491 2.55 -23.64 -15.46
N ARG A 492 2.47 -22.38 -15.90
CA ARG A 492 3.60 -21.69 -16.52
C ARG A 492 4.60 -21.29 -15.44
N LYS A 493 5.88 -21.31 -15.79
CA LYS A 493 6.98 -20.90 -14.89
C LYS A 493 6.83 -19.51 -14.28
N MET A 494 6.26 -18.56 -15.04
CA MET A 494 5.98 -17.20 -14.56
C MET A 494 4.80 -17.12 -13.59
N ASP A 495 3.97 -18.16 -13.52
CA ASP A 495 2.78 -18.23 -12.66
C ASP A 495 3.05 -19.01 -11.36
N SER A 496 4.17 -19.73 -11.27
CA SER A 496 4.54 -20.56 -10.11
C SER A 496 4.62 -19.77 -8.81
N SER A 497 5.12 -18.54 -8.84
CA SER A 497 5.16 -17.65 -7.67
C SER A 497 3.75 -17.27 -7.20
N ARG A 498 2.82 -17.01 -8.13
CA ARG A 498 1.41 -16.72 -7.79
C ARG A 498 0.72 -17.89 -7.11
N VAL A 499 0.98 -19.11 -7.58
CA VAL A 499 0.49 -20.34 -6.94
C VAL A 499 1.07 -20.50 -5.54
N PHE A 500 2.38 -20.29 -5.40
CA PHE A 500 3.02 -20.37 -4.10
C PHE A 500 2.42 -19.33 -3.12
N SER A 501 2.28 -18.07 -3.54
CA SER A 501 1.72 -17.01 -2.70
C SER A 501 0.26 -17.26 -2.31
N SER A 502 -0.57 -17.86 -3.18
CA SER A 502 -1.95 -18.19 -2.82
C SER A 502 -2.05 -19.30 -1.77
N VAL A 503 -1.13 -20.27 -1.78
CA VAL A 503 -1.03 -21.31 -0.73
C VAL A 503 -0.40 -20.76 0.55
N ALA A 504 0.59 -19.86 0.42
CA ALA A 504 1.25 -19.23 1.56
C ALA A 504 0.35 -18.27 2.33
N GLY A 505 -0.53 -17.54 1.64
CA GLY A 505 -1.50 -16.62 2.25
C GLY A 505 -2.81 -17.27 2.71
N ASN A 506 -2.89 -18.60 2.69
CA ASN A 506 -4.04 -19.33 3.22
C ASN A 506 -3.73 -19.80 4.67
N ASP A 507 -4.61 -19.42 5.60
CA ASP A 507 -4.43 -19.59 7.04
C ASP A 507 -4.12 -21.03 7.47
N ILE A 508 -4.69 -22.03 6.77
CA ILE A 508 -4.50 -23.44 7.11
C ILE A 508 -3.21 -24.02 6.49
N SER A 509 -2.69 -23.42 5.42
CA SER A 509 -1.58 -23.96 4.62
C SER A 509 -0.31 -23.12 4.59
N ARG A 510 -0.26 -21.97 5.28
CA ARG A 510 0.97 -21.17 5.34
C ARG A 510 2.21 -21.97 5.80
N ASP A 511 2.06 -22.85 6.79
CA ASP A 511 3.17 -23.72 7.24
C ASP A 511 3.56 -24.76 6.19
N LEU A 512 2.60 -25.21 5.38
CA LEU A 512 2.85 -26.13 4.28
C LEU A 512 3.71 -25.45 3.20
N ALA A 513 3.41 -24.20 2.85
CA ALA A 513 4.20 -23.41 1.90
C ALA A 513 5.62 -23.16 2.41
N TRP A 514 5.79 -22.76 3.68
CA TRP A 514 7.10 -22.58 4.30
C TRP A 514 7.93 -23.87 4.32
N ASN A 515 7.32 -24.99 4.74
CA ASN A 515 8.02 -26.27 4.74
C ASN A 515 8.36 -26.76 3.33
N PHE A 516 7.51 -26.52 2.34
CA PHE A 516 7.80 -26.82 0.94
C PHE A 516 9.01 -26.01 0.45
N LEU A 517 9.04 -24.70 0.69
CA LEU A 517 10.16 -23.84 0.32
C LEU A 517 11.48 -24.32 0.94
N LYS A 518 11.47 -24.63 2.25
CA LYS A 518 12.65 -25.16 2.95
C LYS A 518 13.15 -26.49 2.37
N ASN A 519 12.24 -27.43 2.12
CA ASN A 519 12.61 -28.79 1.73
C ASN A 519 12.92 -28.95 0.24
N GLU A 520 12.35 -28.09 -0.61
CA GLU A 520 12.44 -28.17 -2.07
C GLU A 520 13.24 -27.00 -2.67
N LEU A 521 14.03 -26.28 -1.87
CA LEU A 521 14.77 -25.10 -2.32
C LEU A 521 15.62 -25.37 -3.58
N ASP A 522 16.40 -26.45 -3.58
CA ASP A 522 17.24 -26.83 -4.73
C ASP A 522 16.42 -27.07 -6.00
N ARG A 523 15.24 -27.68 -5.86
CA ARG A 523 14.32 -27.92 -6.97
C ARG A 523 13.73 -26.61 -7.48
N ILE A 524 13.30 -25.72 -6.58
CA ILE A 524 12.76 -24.40 -6.93
C ILE A 524 13.84 -23.57 -7.66
N MET A 525 15.06 -23.55 -7.14
CA MET A 525 16.20 -22.86 -7.73
C MET A 525 16.54 -23.41 -9.11
N THR A 526 16.57 -24.73 -9.26
CA THR A 526 16.79 -25.38 -10.56
C THR A 526 15.66 -25.07 -11.54
N TYR A 527 14.42 -25.07 -11.06
CA TYR A 527 13.24 -24.76 -11.87
C TYR A 527 13.30 -23.33 -12.41
N TYR A 528 13.64 -22.34 -11.58
CA TYR A 528 13.81 -20.95 -12.02
C TYR A 528 15.06 -20.72 -12.87
N GLY A 529 16.18 -21.35 -12.52
CA GLY A 529 17.47 -21.07 -13.12
C GLY A 529 18.02 -19.68 -12.78
N ASP A 530 17.34 -18.94 -11.90
CA ASP A 530 17.70 -17.63 -11.39
C ASP A 530 17.33 -17.54 -9.89
N PRO A 531 18.31 -17.33 -8.99
CA PRO A 531 18.07 -17.17 -7.56
C PRO A 531 17.19 -15.98 -7.18
N SER A 532 17.14 -14.92 -8.00
CA SER A 532 16.40 -13.69 -7.68
C SER A 532 14.89 -13.92 -7.47
N SER A 533 14.33 -14.93 -8.16
CA SER A 533 12.90 -15.25 -8.12
C SER A 533 12.44 -15.80 -6.76
N VAL A 534 13.36 -16.32 -5.95
CA VAL A 534 13.06 -16.94 -4.65
C VAL A 534 12.75 -15.89 -3.57
N GLY A 535 13.24 -14.66 -3.70
CA GLY A 535 12.97 -13.59 -2.74
C GLY A 535 11.47 -13.35 -2.51
N SER A 536 10.67 -13.36 -3.60
CA SER A 536 9.21 -13.22 -3.50
C SER A 536 8.51 -14.38 -2.78
N LEU A 537 9.05 -15.61 -2.91
CA LEU A 537 8.54 -16.79 -2.21
C LEU A 537 8.85 -16.70 -0.71
N ILE A 538 10.06 -16.27 -0.36
CA ILE A 538 10.47 -16.06 1.03
C ILE A 538 9.56 -15.00 1.66
N SER A 539 9.37 -13.86 1.00
CA SER A 539 8.50 -12.80 1.49
C SER A 539 7.06 -13.31 1.73
N SER A 540 6.50 -14.06 0.76
CA SER A 540 5.15 -14.64 0.89
C SER A 540 5.05 -15.66 2.03
N ALA A 541 6.03 -16.55 2.18
CA ALA A 541 6.00 -17.62 3.19
C ALA A 541 6.20 -17.11 4.63
N THR A 542 6.83 -15.94 4.77
CA THR A 542 7.24 -15.36 6.07
C THR A 542 6.43 -14.12 6.45
N ALA A 543 5.47 -13.70 5.62
CA ALA A 543 4.68 -12.47 5.84
C ALA A 543 4.02 -12.42 7.23
N GLU A 544 3.55 -13.57 7.71
CA GLU A 544 2.81 -13.71 8.97
C GLU A 544 3.67 -14.26 10.13
N PHE A 545 5.00 -14.28 9.98
CA PHE A 545 5.88 -14.75 11.04
C PHE A 545 5.89 -13.76 12.20
N ASN A 546 5.54 -14.23 13.39
CA ASN A 546 5.36 -13.37 14.57
C ASN A 546 5.70 -14.09 15.89
N THR A 547 6.55 -15.13 15.86
CA THR A 547 7.01 -15.85 17.05
C THR A 547 8.51 -16.12 17.01
N ASP A 548 9.16 -16.22 18.17
CA ASP A 548 10.59 -16.55 18.28
C ASP A 548 10.97 -17.86 17.57
N ILE A 549 10.06 -18.84 17.55
CA ILE A 549 10.30 -20.12 16.88
C ILE A 549 10.39 -19.90 15.37
N MET A 550 9.46 -19.13 14.80
CA MET A 550 9.47 -18.80 13.37
C MET A 550 10.70 -17.99 12.98
N LYS A 551 11.10 -17.02 13.82
CA LYS A 551 12.36 -16.29 13.65
C LYS A 551 13.55 -17.22 13.60
N PHE A 552 13.69 -18.09 14.60
CA PHE A 552 14.80 -19.05 14.68
C PHE A 552 14.83 -19.97 13.44
N GLU A 553 13.67 -20.42 12.96
CA GLU A 553 13.60 -21.21 11.73
C GLU A 553 14.08 -20.43 10.49
N LEU A 554 13.71 -19.15 10.39
CA LEU A 554 14.12 -18.28 9.28
C LEU A 554 15.62 -17.97 9.32
N GLU A 555 16.16 -17.65 10.50
CA GLU A 555 17.61 -17.43 10.71
C GLU A 555 18.40 -18.68 10.31
N LYS A 556 17.97 -19.84 10.80
CA LYS A 556 18.62 -21.11 10.47
C LYS A 556 18.54 -21.42 8.98
N PHE A 557 17.38 -21.21 8.35
CA PHE A 557 17.23 -21.39 6.91
C PHE A 557 18.18 -20.49 6.12
N TYR A 558 18.37 -19.24 6.55
CA TYR A 558 19.31 -18.31 5.94
C TYR A 558 20.76 -18.77 6.11
N GLU A 559 21.17 -19.11 7.33
CA GLU A 559 22.53 -19.59 7.63
C GLU A 559 22.91 -20.84 6.82
N GLU A 560 21.97 -21.79 6.68
CA GLU A 560 22.21 -23.04 5.96
C GLU A 560 22.28 -22.86 4.42
N ASN A 561 21.74 -21.75 3.89
CA ASN A 561 21.58 -21.53 2.44
C ASN A 561 22.19 -20.21 1.94
N MET A 562 23.05 -19.58 2.73
CA MET A 562 23.59 -18.23 2.46
C MET A 562 24.23 -18.11 1.07
N ASP A 563 25.03 -19.09 0.64
CA ASP A 563 25.67 -19.08 -0.68
C ASP A 563 24.64 -19.18 -1.81
N THR A 564 23.63 -20.04 -1.65
CA THR A 564 22.55 -20.28 -2.60
C THR A 564 21.60 -19.08 -2.73
N LEU A 565 21.40 -18.34 -1.64
CA LEU A 565 20.44 -17.24 -1.53
C LEU A 565 21.09 -15.85 -1.69
N SER A 566 22.33 -15.76 -2.16
CA SER A 566 23.07 -14.51 -2.31
C SER A 566 22.33 -13.42 -3.13
N ALA A 567 21.54 -13.79 -4.14
CA ALA A 567 20.72 -12.82 -4.90
C ALA A 567 19.39 -12.46 -4.23
N ALA A 568 19.01 -13.14 -3.15
CA ALA A 568 17.79 -12.93 -2.37
C ALA A 568 18.08 -12.40 -0.95
N THR A 569 19.34 -12.01 -0.65
CA THR A 569 19.77 -11.56 0.67
C THR A 569 18.91 -10.41 1.20
N ARG A 570 18.59 -9.41 0.36
CA ARG A 570 17.73 -8.29 0.76
C ARG A 570 16.35 -8.75 1.24
N ALA A 571 15.69 -9.62 0.47
CA ALA A 571 14.37 -10.14 0.82
C ALA A 571 14.38 -10.95 2.14
N ILE A 572 15.47 -11.64 2.45
CA ILE A 572 15.62 -12.36 3.72
C ILE A 572 15.87 -11.41 4.88
N GLN A 573 16.70 -10.39 4.69
CA GLN A 573 16.94 -9.36 5.71
C GLN A 573 15.64 -8.62 6.05
N GLU A 574 14.88 -8.21 5.03
CA GLU A 574 13.55 -7.63 5.20
C GLU A 574 12.59 -8.59 5.91
N ALA A 575 12.62 -9.88 5.59
CA ALA A 575 11.79 -10.89 6.26
C ALA A 575 12.17 -11.08 7.74
N LEU A 576 13.46 -11.05 8.08
CA LEU A 576 13.95 -11.11 9.46
C LEU A 576 13.55 -9.85 10.25
N GLU A 577 13.78 -8.66 9.68
CA GLU A 577 13.38 -7.40 10.32
C GLU A 577 11.86 -7.32 10.52
N ARG A 578 11.07 -7.72 9.52
CA ARG A 578 9.61 -7.80 9.65
C ARG A 578 9.20 -8.81 10.72
N THR A 579 9.85 -9.96 10.80
CA THR A 579 9.56 -10.97 11.83
C THR A 579 9.83 -10.40 13.23
N ASP A 580 10.93 -9.67 13.41
CA ASP A 580 11.27 -8.99 14.66
C ASP A 580 10.25 -7.93 15.04
N ALA A 581 9.85 -7.11 14.07
CA ALA A 581 8.79 -6.12 14.22
C ALA A 581 7.46 -6.76 14.66
N ASN A 582 7.08 -7.86 14.01
CA ASN A 582 5.85 -8.59 14.31
C ASN A 582 5.88 -9.23 15.71
N ILE A 583 7.01 -9.81 16.13
CA ILE A 583 7.18 -10.36 17.48
C ILE A 583 7.03 -9.25 18.52
N ALA A 584 7.77 -8.15 18.37
CA ALA A 584 7.68 -7.03 19.30
C ALA A 584 6.26 -6.43 19.33
N TRP A 585 5.59 -6.38 18.17
CA TRP A 585 4.21 -5.93 18.09
C TRP A 585 3.25 -6.84 18.87
N MET A 586 3.39 -8.17 18.71
CA MET A 586 2.57 -9.15 19.44
C MET A 586 2.78 -9.03 20.95
N GLU A 587 4.03 -8.89 21.41
CA GLU A 587 4.36 -8.76 22.83
C GLU A 587 3.75 -7.50 23.47
N ASN A 588 3.76 -6.37 22.74
CA ASN A 588 3.34 -5.08 23.27
C ASN A 588 1.83 -4.82 23.15
N ASN A 589 1.17 -5.34 22.09
CA ASN A 589 -0.18 -4.90 21.72
C ASN A 589 -1.25 -5.99 21.84
N TYR A 590 -0.88 -7.28 21.84
CA TYR A 590 -1.87 -8.38 21.79
C TYR A 590 -2.91 -8.29 22.91
N GLU A 591 -2.46 -8.05 24.14
CA GLU A 591 -3.36 -8.04 25.30
C GLU A 591 -4.29 -6.81 25.32
N GLU A 592 -3.79 -5.64 24.90
CA GLU A 592 -4.61 -4.44 24.75
C GLU A 592 -5.71 -4.66 23.70
N ILE A 593 -5.34 -5.16 22.51
CA ILE A 593 -6.28 -5.42 21.42
C ILE A 593 -7.30 -6.49 21.83
N ARG A 594 -6.84 -7.59 22.45
CA ARG A 594 -7.72 -8.65 22.94
C ARG A 594 -8.76 -8.10 23.92
N GLN A 595 -8.33 -7.29 24.89
CA GLN A 595 -9.25 -6.69 25.86
C GLN A 595 -10.22 -5.71 25.19
N TRP A 596 -9.73 -4.87 24.28
CA TRP A 596 -10.56 -3.93 23.54
C TRP A 596 -11.65 -4.64 22.73
N LEU A 597 -11.31 -5.74 22.07
CA LEU A 597 -12.23 -6.59 21.30
C LEU A 597 -13.24 -7.35 22.17
N GLU A 598 -12.94 -7.59 23.44
CA GLU A 598 -13.89 -8.19 24.39
C GLU A 598 -14.91 -7.16 24.92
N ASP A 599 -14.48 -5.90 25.00
CA ASP A 599 -15.28 -4.80 25.55
C ASP A 599 -16.20 -4.13 24.50
N ASN A 600 -15.96 -4.35 23.20
CA ASN A 600 -16.69 -3.78 22.07
C ASN A 600 -17.25 -4.85 21.13
#